data_AF-A0A075GCN7-F1
#
_entry.id   AF-A0A075GCN7-F1
#
_cell.length_a   1.000
_cell.length_b   1.000
_cell.length_c   1.000
_cell.angle_alpha   90.00
_cell.angle_beta   90.00
_cell.angle_gamma   90.00
#
_symmetry.space_group_name_H-M   'P 1'
#
loop_
_entity.id
_entity.type
_entity.pdbx_description
1 polymer ?
#
loop_
_entity_poly.entity_id
_entity_poly.type
_entity_poly.pdbx_seq_one_letter_code
_entity_poly.pdbx_strand_id
1 'polypeptide(L)'
;MRKVAILLSLTILACSFVGCLGGDDADGDVSPVGAWYSAETMAMDFKEDGSLIDGEGNSGTWSTDGGILTFTINDANDYNYAVEDGWLWLKPVDDDECHALSSESISEDEWDARVSEQTPPSFCNED
;
A
#
# COMPACT_ATOMS: atom_id res chain seq x y z
N MET A 1 -9.53 21.66 58.44
CA MET A 1 -8.77 21.37 57.21
C MET A 1 -9.39 20.17 56.51
N ARG A 2 -10.12 20.37 55.41
CA ARG A 2 -10.42 19.32 54.44
C ARG A 2 -10.18 19.92 53.06
N LYS A 3 -9.18 19.37 52.38
CA LYS A 3 -8.63 19.83 51.12
C LYS A 3 -9.64 19.47 50.02
N VAL A 4 -10.24 20.47 49.38
CA VAL A 4 -11.02 20.28 48.16
C VAL A 4 -10.01 20.22 47.02
N ALA A 5 -9.69 19.01 46.57
CA ALA A 5 -8.80 18.79 45.45
C ALA A 5 -9.53 19.19 44.16
N ILE A 6 -9.05 20.25 43.54
CA ILE A 6 -9.42 20.66 42.18
C ILE A 6 -8.77 19.65 41.24
N LEU A 7 -9.54 18.67 40.78
CA LEU A 7 -9.11 17.79 39.69
C LEU A 7 -9.53 18.42 38.37
N LEU A 8 -8.57 19.07 37.71
CA LEU A 8 -8.64 19.48 36.32
C LEU A 8 -8.95 18.24 35.47
N SER A 9 -10.16 18.17 34.93
CA SER A 9 -10.50 17.28 33.83
C SER A 9 -9.88 17.85 32.53
N LEU A 10 -8.61 17.52 32.29
CA LEU A 10 -8.02 17.59 30.95
C LEU A 10 -8.66 16.48 30.10
N THR A 11 -9.73 16.83 29.39
CA THR A 11 -10.26 15.98 28.32
C THR A 11 -9.33 16.16 27.13
N ILE A 12 -8.28 15.33 27.08
CA ILE A 12 -7.37 15.26 25.94
C ILE A 12 -8.20 14.85 24.73
N LEU A 13 -8.10 15.71 23.73
CA LEU A 13 -8.57 15.61 22.37
C LEU A 13 -8.05 14.30 21.75
N ALA A 14 -8.83 13.22 21.85
CA ALA A 14 -8.63 12.06 21.01
C ALA A 14 -9.27 12.40 19.65
N CYS A 15 -8.45 12.91 18.74
CA CYS A 15 -8.74 12.85 17.32
C CYS A 15 -9.06 11.39 17.00
N SER A 16 -10.31 11.08 16.70
CA SER A 16 -10.67 9.81 16.10
C SER A 16 -9.92 9.71 14.77
N PHE A 17 -8.80 8.99 14.77
CA PHE A 17 -8.22 8.40 13.57
C PHE A 17 -9.32 7.51 12.96
N VAL A 18 -10.12 8.08 12.07
CA VAL A 18 -10.88 7.31 11.08
C VAL A 18 -9.84 6.82 10.08
N GLY A 19 -9.22 5.69 10.40
CA GLY A 19 -8.20 5.05 9.59
C GLY A 19 -7.89 3.62 10.00
N CYS A 20 -8.73 2.99 10.83
CA CYS A 20 -8.54 1.60 11.22
C CYS A 20 -9.84 0.83 10.98
N LEU A 21 -10.14 0.63 9.70
CA LEU A 21 -10.87 -0.55 9.24
C LEU A 21 -9.81 -1.58 8.81
N GLY A 22 -8.79 -1.79 9.67
CA GLY A 22 -7.99 -3.01 9.68
C GLY A 22 -8.86 -4.07 10.33
N GLY A 23 -9.70 -4.72 9.52
CA GLY A 23 -10.46 -5.88 9.94
C GLY A 23 -9.50 -6.97 10.39
N ASP A 24 -9.65 -7.36 11.65
CA ASP A 24 -9.16 -8.61 12.24
C ASP A 24 -9.57 -9.79 11.35
N ASP A 25 -8.73 -10.15 10.38
CA ASP A 25 -8.65 -11.48 9.80
C ASP A 25 -7.18 -11.75 9.51
N ALA A 26 -6.58 -12.62 10.32
CA ALA A 26 -5.32 -13.26 9.99
C ALA A 26 -5.49 -13.90 8.60
N ASP A 27 -4.59 -13.58 7.66
CA ASP A 27 -4.65 -13.93 6.24
C ASP A 27 -5.67 -13.14 5.40
N GLY A 28 -5.88 -11.85 5.70
CA GLY A 28 -6.62 -10.95 4.81
C GLY A 28 -5.94 -10.84 3.45
N ASP A 29 -6.57 -11.39 2.41
CA ASP A 29 -6.27 -11.09 1.00
C ASP A 29 -6.29 -9.57 0.81
N VAL A 30 -5.14 -8.93 0.97
CA VAL A 30 -4.98 -7.50 0.69
C VAL A 30 -5.11 -7.36 -0.81
N SER A 31 -6.18 -6.69 -1.25
CA SER A 31 -6.50 -6.57 -2.67
C SER A 31 -5.65 -5.47 -3.31
N PRO A 32 -4.95 -5.74 -4.43
CA PRO A 32 -4.21 -4.71 -5.16
C PRO A 32 -5.13 -3.82 -6.00
N VAL A 33 -6.46 -4.01 -5.95
CA VAL A 33 -7.43 -3.21 -6.72
C VAL A 33 -7.28 -1.72 -6.42
N GLY A 34 -7.11 -0.93 -7.48
CA GLY A 34 -6.91 0.50 -7.41
C GLY A 34 -5.87 1.01 -8.42
N ALA A 35 -5.80 2.33 -8.53
CA ALA A 35 -4.76 3.01 -9.28
C ALA A 35 -3.56 3.28 -8.36
N TRP A 36 -2.37 2.94 -8.86
CA TRP A 36 -1.12 3.03 -8.14
C TRP A 36 -0.14 3.89 -8.93
N TYR A 37 0.59 4.74 -8.21
CA TYR A 37 1.40 5.82 -8.76
C TYR A 37 2.84 5.71 -8.29
N SER A 38 3.77 6.00 -9.20
CA SER A 38 5.13 6.37 -8.87
C SER A 38 5.24 7.88 -9.01
N ALA A 39 5.33 8.57 -7.88
CA ALA A 39 5.14 10.02 -7.77
C ALA A 39 3.86 10.49 -8.51
N GLU A 40 4.00 11.29 -9.56
CA GLU A 40 2.87 11.85 -10.33
C GLU A 40 2.42 10.93 -11.48
N THR A 41 3.16 9.85 -11.74
CA THR A 41 2.92 8.96 -12.88
C THR A 41 2.14 7.74 -12.43
N MET A 42 0.98 7.47 -13.05
CA MET A 42 0.27 6.22 -12.84
C MET A 42 1.15 5.08 -13.34
N ALA A 43 1.46 4.11 -12.49
CA ALA A 43 2.19 2.92 -12.86
C ALA A 43 1.22 1.85 -13.36
N MET A 44 0.14 1.59 -12.62
CA MET A 44 -0.81 0.53 -12.92
C MET A 44 -2.16 0.76 -12.22
N ASP A 45 -3.22 0.29 -12.86
CA ASP A 45 -4.61 0.38 -12.38
C ASP A 45 -5.25 -1.01 -12.45
N PHE A 46 -5.36 -1.67 -11.29
CA PHE A 46 -5.93 -3.01 -11.16
C PHE A 46 -7.43 -2.92 -10.91
N LYS A 47 -8.23 -3.57 -11.77
CA LYS A 47 -9.69 -3.58 -11.72
C LYS A 47 -10.22 -4.82 -11.03
N GLU A 48 -11.36 -4.69 -10.35
CA GLU A 48 -12.05 -5.79 -9.65
C GLU A 48 -12.42 -6.98 -10.57
N ASP A 49 -12.51 -6.77 -11.88
CA ASP A 49 -12.83 -7.81 -12.86
C ASP A 49 -11.60 -8.63 -13.32
N GLY A 50 -10.42 -8.38 -12.73
CA GLY A 50 -9.17 -9.03 -13.10
C GLY A 50 -8.46 -8.38 -14.30
N SER A 51 -8.98 -7.28 -14.85
CA SER A 51 -8.26 -6.49 -15.85
C SER A 51 -7.29 -5.49 -15.21
N LEU A 52 -6.24 -5.12 -15.93
CA LEU A 52 -5.34 -4.05 -15.53
C LEU A 52 -5.02 -3.13 -16.70
N ILE A 53 -4.70 -1.87 -16.39
CA ILE A 53 -4.17 -0.88 -17.34
C ILE A 53 -2.84 -0.35 -16.78
N ASP A 54 -1.78 -0.35 -17.60
CA ASP A 54 -0.50 0.25 -17.19
C ASP A 54 -0.47 1.77 -17.42
N GLY A 55 0.61 2.42 -16.96
CA GLY A 55 0.85 3.85 -17.16
C GLY A 55 0.92 4.31 -18.62
N GLU A 56 1.17 3.39 -19.56
CA GLU A 56 1.22 3.65 -21.00
C GLU A 56 -0.13 3.44 -21.69
N GLY A 57 -1.13 2.90 -20.97
CA GLY A 57 -2.47 2.60 -21.47
C GLY A 57 -2.60 1.21 -22.11
N ASN A 58 -1.61 0.33 -21.97
CA ASN A 58 -1.73 -1.05 -22.39
C ASN A 58 -2.65 -1.82 -21.43
N SER A 59 -3.45 -2.72 -21.99
CA SER A 59 -4.36 -3.56 -21.21
C SER A 59 -3.77 -4.93 -20.95
N GLY A 60 -4.04 -5.46 -19.76
CA GLY A 60 -3.61 -6.78 -19.33
C GLY A 60 -4.60 -7.43 -18.38
N THR A 61 -4.16 -8.51 -17.74
CA THR A 61 -4.92 -9.23 -16.70
C THR A 61 -4.07 -9.44 -15.47
N TRP A 62 -4.69 -9.44 -14.29
CA TRP A 62 -4.05 -9.75 -13.03
C TRP A 62 -4.84 -10.79 -12.24
N SER A 63 -4.14 -11.50 -11.36
CA SER A 63 -4.72 -12.43 -10.40
C SER A 63 -3.82 -12.55 -9.18
N THR A 64 -4.38 -12.96 -8.05
CA THR A 64 -3.62 -13.31 -6.85
C THR A 64 -3.80 -14.79 -6.52
N ASP A 65 -2.70 -15.46 -6.15
CA ASP A 65 -2.71 -16.83 -5.64
C ASP A 65 -1.66 -16.97 -4.53
N GLY A 66 -2.08 -17.35 -3.33
CA GLY A 66 -1.17 -17.60 -2.21
C GLY A 66 -0.25 -16.42 -1.83
N GLY A 67 -0.71 -15.17 -1.98
CA GLY A 67 0.09 -13.97 -1.70
C GLY A 67 1.04 -13.55 -2.83
N ILE A 68 0.98 -14.22 -3.98
CA ILE A 68 1.67 -13.81 -5.21
C ILE A 68 0.68 -13.07 -6.11
N LEU A 69 1.08 -11.90 -6.57
CA LEU A 69 0.39 -11.15 -7.61
C LEU A 69 1.01 -11.51 -8.95
N THR A 70 0.21 -12.07 -9.85
CA THR A 70 0.59 -12.29 -11.25
C THR A 70 -0.09 -11.23 -12.09
N PHE A 71 0.65 -10.52 -12.92
CA PHE A 71 0.06 -9.70 -13.97
C PHE A 71 0.66 -9.97 -15.35
N THR A 72 -0.17 -9.83 -16.38
CA THR A 72 0.17 -10.12 -17.77
C THR A 72 -0.26 -8.96 -18.66
N ILE A 73 0.70 -8.28 -19.28
CA ILE A 73 0.45 -7.31 -20.36
C ILE A 73 0.95 -7.91 -21.68
N ASN A 74 2.26 -8.14 -21.75
CA ASN A 74 2.90 -8.89 -22.85
C ASN A 74 3.21 -10.32 -22.42
N ASP A 75 3.88 -10.45 -21.28
CA ASP A 75 4.24 -11.72 -20.65
C ASP A 75 3.77 -11.70 -19.19
N ALA A 76 3.52 -12.90 -18.65
CA ALA A 76 3.15 -13.06 -17.25
C ALA A 76 4.37 -12.87 -16.36
N ASN A 77 4.23 -12.06 -15.31
CA ASN A 77 5.25 -11.81 -14.32
C ASN A 77 4.65 -11.96 -12.92
N ASP A 78 5.39 -12.60 -12.03
CA ASP A 78 4.97 -12.91 -10.66
C ASP A 78 5.70 -12.02 -9.66
N TYR A 79 4.95 -11.52 -8.68
CA TYR A 79 5.42 -10.57 -7.67
C TYR A 79 4.99 -11.00 -6.29
N ASN A 80 5.92 -10.94 -5.34
CA ASN A 80 5.53 -10.77 -3.94
C ASN A 80 4.93 -9.37 -3.79
N TYR A 81 3.82 -9.27 -3.08
CA TYR A 81 3.15 -7.98 -2.92
C TYR A 81 2.56 -7.79 -1.52
N ALA A 82 2.38 -6.53 -1.14
CA ALA A 82 1.64 -6.13 0.05
C ALA A 82 0.98 -4.78 -0.19
N VAL A 83 -0.19 -4.58 0.40
CA VAL A 83 -0.87 -3.28 0.43
C VAL A 83 -0.95 -2.80 1.87
N GLU A 84 -0.19 -1.76 2.21
CA GLU A 84 -0.04 -1.27 3.58
C GLU A 84 -0.07 0.26 3.62
N ASP A 85 -0.92 0.83 4.47
CA ASP A 85 -1.01 2.29 4.69
C ASP A 85 -1.11 3.15 3.41
N GLY A 86 -1.84 2.66 2.42
CA GLY A 86 -2.03 3.35 1.13
C GLY A 86 -0.87 3.21 0.14
N TRP A 87 0.05 2.27 0.41
CA TRP A 87 1.15 1.88 -0.47
C TRP A 87 0.99 0.45 -0.97
N LEU A 88 1.27 0.24 -2.25
CA LEU A 88 1.47 -1.06 -2.84
C LEU A 88 2.98 -1.31 -2.96
N TRP A 89 3.43 -2.40 -2.35
CA TRP A 89 4.80 -2.88 -2.46
C TRP A 89 4.85 -4.05 -3.43
N LEU A 90 5.80 -4.04 -4.35
CA LEU A 90 6.00 -5.07 -5.37
C LEU A 90 7.47 -5.49 -5.39
N LYS A 91 7.74 -6.78 -5.28
CA LYS A 91 9.06 -7.36 -5.55
C LYS A 91 8.91 -8.51 -6.54
N PRO A 92 9.54 -8.46 -7.74
CA PRO A 92 9.51 -9.59 -8.66
C PRO A 92 9.99 -10.86 -7.96
N VAL A 93 9.40 -12.01 -8.26
CA VAL A 93 9.84 -13.28 -7.63
C VAL A 93 11.27 -13.66 -8.06
N ASP A 94 11.68 -13.23 -9.25
CA ASP A 94 12.99 -13.51 -9.84
C ASP A 94 14.03 -12.39 -9.68
N ASP A 95 13.71 -11.32 -8.94
CA ASP A 95 14.60 -10.16 -8.70
C ASP A 95 14.52 -9.72 -7.22
N ASP A 96 15.49 -8.93 -6.77
CA ASP A 96 15.53 -8.37 -5.42
C ASP A 96 15.07 -6.92 -5.34
N GLU A 97 14.84 -6.25 -6.49
CA GLU A 97 14.34 -4.89 -6.53
C GLU A 97 12.90 -4.80 -6.02
N CYS A 98 12.70 -4.03 -4.96
CA CYS A 98 11.39 -3.74 -4.40
C CYS A 98 10.93 -2.33 -4.77
N HIS A 99 9.70 -2.23 -5.25
CA HIS A 99 9.08 -0.99 -5.69
C HIS A 99 7.92 -0.63 -4.77
N ALA A 100 7.86 0.65 -4.36
CA ALA A 100 6.74 1.22 -3.63
C ALA A 100 5.89 2.08 -4.58
N LEU A 101 4.57 1.93 -4.54
CA LEU A 101 3.63 2.72 -5.32
C LEU A 101 2.58 3.33 -4.40
N SER A 102 2.29 4.63 -4.55
CA SER A 102 1.28 5.32 -3.77
C SER A 102 -0.11 5.15 -4.39
N SER A 103 -1.14 5.09 -3.56
CA SER A 103 -2.55 5.11 -4.01
C SER A 103 -3.01 6.46 -4.56
N GLU A 104 -2.18 7.50 -4.42
CA GLU A 104 -2.44 8.86 -4.89
C GLU A 104 -1.28 9.37 -5.73
N SER A 105 -1.58 10.25 -6.68
CA SER A 105 -0.57 11.01 -7.42
C SER A 105 0.00 12.11 -6.52
N ILE A 106 1.28 12.03 -6.18
CA ILE A 106 1.98 12.96 -5.30
C ILE A 106 3.26 13.47 -5.97
N SER A 107 3.78 14.64 -5.60
CA SER A 107 5.01 15.15 -6.22
C SER A 107 6.21 14.26 -5.89
N GLU A 108 7.23 14.25 -6.75
CA GLU A 108 8.46 13.46 -6.54
C GLU A 108 9.08 13.72 -5.16
N ASP A 109 9.22 14.99 -4.76
CA ASP A 109 9.73 15.36 -3.43
C ASP A 109 8.91 14.79 -2.26
N GLU A 110 7.58 14.67 -2.44
CA GLU A 110 6.68 14.13 -1.41
C GLU A 110 6.71 12.60 -1.41
N TRP A 111 6.83 11.99 -2.58
CA TRP A 111 7.00 10.56 -2.75
C TRP A 111 8.28 10.08 -2.07
N ASP A 112 9.42 10.72 -2.35
CA ASP A 112 10.71 10.39 -1.74
C ASP A 112 10.67 10.51 -0.21
N ALA A 113 10.07 11.61 0.28
CA ALA A 113 9.93 11.84 1.70
C ALA A 113 9.07 10.74 2.35
N ARG A 114 7.89 10.45 1.80
CA ARG A 114 6.97 9.47 2.39
C ARG A 114 7.48 8.04 2.27
N VAL A 115 8.04 7.62 1.14
CA VAL A 115 8.63 6.28 0.98
C VAL A 115 9.74 6.06 2.01
N SER A 116 10.58 7.08 2.27
CA SER A 116 11.66 6.97 3.27
C SER A 116 11.17 6.84 4.71
N GLU A 117 9.92 7.24 5.00
CA GLU A 117 9.29 7.11 6.32
C GLU A 117 8.58 5.75 6.49
N GLN A 118 8.31 5.04 5.39
CA GLN A 118 7.68 3.73 5.44
C GLN A 118 8.66 2.66 5.96
N THR A 119 8.12 1.67 6.67
CA THR A 119 8.83 0.41 6.93
C THR A 119 8.47 -0.57 5.81
N PRO A 120 9.41 -0.99 4.95
CA PRO A 120 9.10 -1.89 3.86
C PRO A 120 8.68 -3.28 4.37
N PRO A 121 7.85 -4.01 3.62
CA PRO A 121 7.48 -5.39 3.95
C PRO A 121 8.70 -6.30 4.08
N SER A 122 8.57 -7.39 4.83
CA SER A 122 9.70 -8.28 5.13
C SER A 122 10.36 -8.85 3.87
N PHE A 123 9.60 -9.08 2.79
CA PHE A 123 10.13 -9.60 1.53
C PHE A 123 11.00 -8.59 0.76
N CYS A 124 10.92 -7.29 1.10
CA CYS A 124 11.71 -6.22 0.49
C CYS A 124 13.05 -5.96 1.19
N ASN A 125 13.31 -6.61 2.33
CA ASN A 125 14.62 -6.50 2.96
C ASN A 125 15.59 -7.46 2.25
N GLU A 126 16.74 -6.92 1.81
CA GLU A 126 17.87 -7.71 1.32
C GLU A 126 18.41 -8.56 2.50
N ASP A 127 18.54 -9.87 2.32
CA ASP A 127 19.31 -10.74 3.23
C ASP A 127 20.82 -10.52 3.09
#